data_AF-H6SQU4-F1
#
_entry.id   AF-H6SQU4-F1
#
_cell.length_a   1.000
_cell.length_b   1.000
_cell.length_c   1.000
_cell.angle_alpha   90.00
_cell.angle_beta   90.00
_cell.angle_gamma   90.00
#
_symmetry.space_group_name_H-M   'P 1'
#
loop_
_entity.id
_entity.type
_entity.pdbx_description
1 polymer ?
#
loop_
_entity_poly.entity_id
_entity_poly.type
_entity_poly.pdbx_seq_one_letter_code
_entity_poly.pdbx_strand_id
1 'polypeptide(L)'
;MVCDMSPAFLAVVDENFPEASVTVDWFHVVQLFTTALDDVRKAEVRMVKMPAAVRWAVLKARESNLTPKQEAALAELKAGGLLTAVAWQIKEKLRWVRLATTPQGRTLAPLALPLSCP
;
A
#
# COMPACT_ATOMS: atom_id res chain seq x y z
N MET A 1 -1.97 8.84 22.14
CA MET A 1 -3.15 9.35 21.41
C MET A 1 -3.04 8.90 19.96
N VAL A 2 -4.10 8.40 19.33
CA VAL A 2 -4.07 8.12 17.88
C VAL A 2 -4.50 9.41 17.18
N CYS A 3 -3.56 10.04 16.47
CA CYS A 3 -3.80 11.32 15.82
C CYS A 3 -3.95 11.14 14.31
N ASP A 4 -4.86 11.92 13.75
CA ASP A 4 -4.84 12.25 12.34
C ASP A 4 -3.51 12.97 12.01
N MET A 5 -2.95 12.70 10.84
CA MET A 5 -1.69 13.31 10.39
C MET A 5 -1.89 14.75 9.87
N SER A 6 -3.04 15.38 10.11
CA SER A 6 -3.25 16.75 9.69
C SER A 6 -2.30 17.70 10.45
N PRO A 7 -1.66 18.66 9.76
CA PRO A 7 -0.70 19.57 10.38
C PRO A 7 -1.28 20.34 11.58
N ALA A 8 -2.57 20.68 11.52
CA ALA A 8 -3.28 21.38 12.59
C ALA A 8 -3.38 20.54 13.87
N PHE A 9 -3.59 19.23 13.77
CA PHE A 9 -3.68 18.35 14.94
C PHE A 9 -2.32 18.06 15.56
N LEU A 10 -1.28 17.88 14.74
CA LEU A 10 0.08 17.66 15.23
C LEU A 10 0.59 18.85 16.05
N ALA A 11 0.32 20.08 15.59
CA ALA A 11 0.71 21.30 16.31
C ALA A 11 0.02 21.40 17.69
N VAL A 12 -1.29 21.16 17.75
CA VAL A 12 -2.09 21.29 18.99
C VAL A 12 -1.73 20.21 20.02
N VAL A 13 -1.33 19.02 19.59
CA VAL A 13 -0.92 17.93 20.47
C VAL A 13 0.45 18.22 21.09
N ASP A 14 1.39 18.77 20.32
CA ASP A 14 2.71 19.17 20.81
C ASP A 14 2.59 20.30 21.85
N GLU A 15 1.69 21.26 21.63
CA GLU A 15 1.45 22.38 22.55
C GLU A 15 0.74 21.99 23.85
N ASN A 16 -0.26 21.10 23.80
CA ASN A 16 -1.12 20.81 24.96
C ASN A 16 -0.78 19.52 25.70
N PHE A 17 -0.04 18.60 25.07
CA PHE A 17 0.28 17.28 25.63
C PHE A 17 1.74 16.89 25.36
N PRO A 18 2.72 17.60 25.94
CA PRO A 18 4.16 17.40 25.67
C PRO A 18 4.68 16.00 26.07
N GLU A 19 3.96 15.29 26.95
CA GLU A 19 4.30 13.91 27.35
C GLU A 19 3.54 12.82 26.56
N ALA A 20 2.65 13.20 25.64
CA ALA A 20 1.85 12.23 24.91
C ALA A 20 2.67 11.54 23.81
N SER A 21 2.61 10.21 23.79
CA SER A 21 3.05 9.45 22.61
C SER A 21 2.05 9.62 21.47
N VAL A 22 2.53 10.16 20.35
CA VAL A 22 1.77 10.30 19.11
C VAL A 22 1.81 8.97 18.37
N THR A 23 0.65 8.33 18.25
CA THR A 23 0.46 7.15 17.41
C THR A 23 -0.17 7.59 16.10
N VAL A 24 0.48 7.25 15.00
CA VAL A 24 -0.02 7.54 13.65
C VAL A 24 -1.26 6.68 13.37
N ASP A 25 -2.36 7.30 12.95
CA ASP A 25 -3.55 6.57 12.52
C ASP A 25 -3.28 5.76 11.25
N TRP A 26 -3.54 4.45 11.35
CA TRP A 26 -3.38 3.50 10.25
C TRP A 26 -4.23 3.83 9.02
N PHE A 27 -5.42 4.41 9.20
CA PHE A 27 -6.28 4.78 8.07
C PHE A 27 -5.58 5.79 7.15
N HIS A 28 -4.99 6.84 7.73
CA HIS A 28 -4.26 7.87 7.00
C HIS A 28 -3.01 7.32 6.31
N VAL A 29 -2.32 6.34 6.92
CA VAL A 29 -1.21 5.61 6.27
C VAL A 29 -1.71 4.90 5.01
N VAL A 30 -2.80 4.12 5.09
CA VAL A 30 -3.34 3.41 3.92
C VAL A 30 -3.83 4.36 2.83
N GLN A 31 -4.46 5.47 3.24
CA GLN A 31 -4.93 6.50 2.32
C GLN A 31 -3.76 7.13 1.56
N LEU A 32 -2.68 7.50 2.24
CA LEU A 32 -1.47 8.07 1.62
C LEU A 32 -0.90 7.16 0.52
N PHE A 33 -0.72 5.87 0.82
CA PHE A 33 -0.18 4.92 -0.15
C PHE A 33 -1.16 4.66 -1.31
N THR A 34 -2.46 4.69 -1.04
CA THR A 34 -3.48 4.51 -2.08
C THR A 34 -3.51 5.70 -3.04
N THR A 35 -3.40 6.92 -2.52
CA THR A 35 -3.29 8.15 -3.33
C THR A 35 -2.01 8.14 -4.16
N ALA A 36 -0.86 7.88 -3.53
CA ALA A 36 0.43 7.82 -4.23
C ALA A 36 0.44 6.77 -5.35
N LEU A 37 -0.16 5.60 -5.11
CA LEU A 37 -0.33 4.58 -6.15
C LEU A 37 -1.17 5.10 -7.33
N ASP A 38 -2.29 5.77 -7.05
CA ASP A 38 -3.16 6.29 -8.11
C ASP A 38 -2.48 7.41 -8.92
N ASP A 39 -1.64 8.22 -8.27
CA ASP A 39 -0.85 9.25 -8.94
C ASP A 39 0.22 8.66 -9.86
N VAL A 40 0.94 7.62 -9.42
CA VAL A 40 1.87 6.86 -10.27
C VAL A 40 1.13 6.27 -11.48
N ARG A 41 -0.03 5.64 -11.24
CA ARG A 41 -0.87 5.09 -12.31
C ARG A 41 -1.30 6.17 -13.30
N LYS A 42 -1.80 7.31 -12.82
CA LYS A 42 -2.25 8.43 -13.68
C LYS A 42 -1.11 9.00 -14.52
N ALA A 43 0.08 9.12 -13.94
CA ALA A 43 1.27 9.58 -14.67
C ALA A 43 1.66 8.57 -15.77
N GLU A 44 1.67 7.29 -15.44
CA GLU A 44 2.13 6.24 -16.36
C GLU A 44 1.10 5.92 -17.48
N VAL A 45 -0.21 6.03 -17.20
CA VAL A 45 -1.28 5.92 -18.23
C VAL A 45 -1.07 6.90 -19.40
N ARG A 46 -0.47 8.07 -19.16
CA ARG A 46 -0.20 9.07 -20.21
C ARG A 46 0.95 8.66 -21.12
N MET A 47 1.80 7.74 -20.67
CA MET A 47 3.02 7.32 -21.35
C MET A 47 2.88 5.95 -22.00
N VAL A 48 2.14 5.05 -21.37
CA VAL A 48 2.02 3.64 -21.77
C VAL A 48 0.55 3.23 -21.85
N LYS A 49 0.23 2.38 -22.83
CA LYS A 49 -1.09 1.75 -22.91
C LYS A 49 -1.28 0.82 -21.71
N MET A 50 -2.23 1.16 -20.85
CA MET A 50 -2.52 0.42 -19.64
C MET A 50 -3.58 -0.68 -19.85
N PRO A 51 -3.51 -1.80 -19.10
CA PRO A 51 -4.56 -2.82 -19.12
C PRO A 51 -5.90 -2.27 -18.64
N ALA A 52 -7.00 -2.66 -19.28
CA ALA A 52 -8.33 -2.08 -19.01
C ALA A 52 -8.82 -2.24 -17.55
N ALA A 53 -8.45 -3.32 -16.87
CA ALA A 53 -8.88 -3.60 -15.49
C ALA A 53 -7.92 -3.05 -14.42
N VAL A 54 -6.82 -2.40 -14.83
CA VAL A 54 -5.71 -2.06 -13.94
C VAL A 54 -6.13 -1.15 -12.78
N ARG A 55 -6.99 -0.17 -13.06
CA ARG A 55 -7.46 0.84 -12.09
C ARG A 55 -8.09 0.19 -10.85
N TRP A 56 -8.88 -0.86 -11.05
CA TRP A 56 -9.55 -1.55 -9.96
C TRP A 56 -8.70 -2.67 -9.37
N ALA A 57 -7.86 -3.29 -10.20
CA ALA A 57 -6.99 -4.39 -9.75
C ALA A 57 -5.98 -3.92 -8.69
N VAL A 58 -5.38 -2.74 -8.86
CA VAL A 58 -4.37 -2.20 -7.93
C VAL A 58 -4.93 -1.69 -6.60
N LEU A 59 -6.25 -1.49 -6.51
CA LEU A 59 -6.90 -1.09 -5.26
C LEU A 59 -7.10 -2.28 -4.32
N LYS A 60 -7.23 -3.48 -4.89
CA LYS A 60 -7.49 -4.73 -4.19
C LYS A 60 -6.22 -5.35 -3.63
N ALA A 61 -6.36 -6.03 -2.49
CA ALA A 61 -5.31 -6.85 -1.91
C ALA A 61 -5.07 -8.09 -2.77
N ARG A 62 -3.84 -8.62 -2.79
CA ARG A 62 -3.51 -9.81 -3.59
C ARG A 62 -4.37 -11.03 -3.24
N GLU A 63 -4.65 -11.23 -1.95
CA GLU A 63 -5.47 -12.35 -1.43
C GLU A 63 -6.97 -12.11 -1.54
N SER A 64 -7.40 -10.97 -2.08
CA SER A 64 -8.82 -10.69 -2.25
C SER A 64 -9.39 -11.35 -3.51
N ASN A 65 -10.72 -11.39 -3.62
CA ASN A 65 -11.41 -11.90 -4.80
C ASN A 65 -11.18 -10.97 -6.01
N LEU A 66 -10.10 -11.25 -6.74
CA LEU A 66 -9.79 -10.66 -8.04
C LEU A 66 -10.59 -11.35 -9.12
N THR A 67 -11.13 -10.59 -10.07
CA THR A 67 -11.72 -11.20 -11.26
C THR A 67 -10.61 -11.65 -12.21
N PRO A 68 -10.85 -12.62 -13.12
CA PRO A 68 -9.82 -13.07 -14.08
C PRO A 68 -9.20 -11.92 -14.88
N LYS A 69 -10.01 -10.90 -15.23
CA LYS A 69 -9.53 -9.69 -15.91
C LYS A 69 -8.60 -8.84 -15.05
N GLN A 70 -8.86 -8.76 -13.75
CA GLN A 70 -8.02 -8.01 -12.79
C GLN A 70 -6.70 -8.74 -12.55
N GLU A 71 -6.74 -10.06 -12.44
CA GLU A 71 -5.53 -10.88 -12.29
C GLU A 71 -4.63 -10.79 -13.53
N ALA A 72 -5.20 -10.93 -14.73
CA ALA A 72 -4.48 -10.75 -15.99
C ALA A 72 -3.85 -9.35 -16.09
N ALA A 73 -4.58 -8.29 -15.70
CA ALA A 73 -4.05 -6.93 -15.68
C ALA A 73 -2.87 -6.76 -14.72
N LEU A 74 -2.90 -7.40 -13.54
CA LEU A 74 -1.77 -7.38 -12.60
C LEU A 74 -0.57 -8.18 -13.12
N ALA A 75 -0.80 -9.29 -13.83
CA ALA A 75 0.26 -10.06 -14.45
C ALA A 75 0.94 -9.26 -15.58
N GLU A 76 0.15 -8.63 -16.46
CA GLU A 76 0.64 -7.77 -17.54
C GLU A 76 1.43 -6.58 -17.00
N LEU A 77 0.93 -5.90 -15.95
CA LEU A 77 1.65 -4.83 -15.26
C LEU A 77 3.06 -5.26 -14.80
N LYS A 78 3.16 -6.45 -14.19
CA LYS A 78 4.42 -6.98 -13.67
C LYS A 78 5.37 -7.39 -14.79
N ALA A 79 4.84 -8.06 -15.82
CA ALA A 79 5.63 -8.47 -16.98
C ALA A 79 6.17 -7.25 -17.75
N GLY A 80 5.40 -6.16 -17.81
CA GLY A 80 5.79 -4.92 -18.46
C GLY A 80 6.78 -4.04 -17.66
N GLY A 81 7.15 -4.43 -16.44
CA GLY A 81 8.09 -3.65 -15.62
C GLY A 81 7.59 -2.26 -15.24
N LEU A 82 6.27 -2.07 -15.20
CA LEU A 82 5.65 -0.75 -15.01
C LEU A 82 5.81 -0.26 -13.56
N LEU A 83 5.99 1.05 -13.39
CA LEU A 83 6.10 1.70 -12.08
C LEU A 83 4.83 1.53 -11.26
N THR A 84 3.66 1.46 -11.90
CA THR A 84 2.40 1.11 -11.25
C THR A 84 2.47 -0.26 -10.58
N ALA A 85 3.17 -1.23 -11.17
CA ALA A 85 3.35 -2.56 -10.58
C ALA A 85 4.23 -2.49 -9.32
N VAL A 86 5.29 -1.67 -9.36
CA VAL A 86 6.18 -1.43 -8.21
C VAL A 86 5.43 -0.73 -7.08
N ALA A 87 4.66 0.32 -7.39
CA ALA A 87 3.84 1.03 -6.41
C ALA A 87 2.80 0.10 -5.76
N TRP A 88 2.17 -0.78 -6.55
CA TRP A 88 1.28 -1.80 -6.02
C TRP A 88 1.98 -2.80 -5.09
N GLN A 89 3.18 -3.27 -5.43
CA GLN A 89 3.96 -4.14 -4.56
C GLN A 89 4.33 -3.46 -3.23
N ILE A 90 4.66 -2.17 -3.25
CA ILE A 90 4.95 -1.40 -2.03
C ILE A 90 3.71 -1.32 -1.15
N LYS A 91 2.54 -1.04 -1.73
CA LYS A 91 1.26 -1.06 -1.00
C LYS A 91 0.95 -2.45 -0.41
N GLU A 92 1.25 -3.53 -1.13
CA GLU A 92 1.10 -4.88 -0.59
C GLU A 92 2.05 -5.12 0.60
N LYS A 93 3.32 -4.70 0.50
CA LYS A 93 4.28 -4.79 1.62
C LYS A 93 3.78 -4.04 2.86
N LEU A 94 3.14 -2.88 2.70
CA LEU A 94 2.53 -2.17 3.82
C LEU A 94 1.46 -3.01 4.53
N ARG A 95 0.64 -3.79 3.79
CA ARG A 95 -0.34 -4.70 4.40
C ARG A 95 0.34 -5.74 5.29
N TRP A 96 1.48 -6.28 4.86
CA TRP A 96 2.26 -7.23 5.66
C TRP A 96 2.79 -6.61 6.95
N VAL A 97 3.24 -5.35 6.91
CA VAL A 97 3.68 -4.62 8.12
C VAL A 97 2.55 -4.53 9.15
N ARG A 98 1.29 -4.37 8.69
CA ARG A 98 0.11 -4.37 9.57
C ARG A 98 -0.16 -5.72 10.21
N LEU A 99 -0.04 -6.80 9.42
CA LEU A 99 -0.37 -8.16 9.83
C LEU A 99 0.74 -8.81 10.67
N ALA A 100 1.97 -8.29 10.59
CA ALA A 100 3.09 -8.81 11.36
C ALA A 100 2.88 -8.61 12.87
N THR A 101 2.86 -9.73 13.59
CA THR A 101 2.70 -9.79 15.06
C THR A 101 3.97 -9.47 15.82
N THR A 102 5.15 -9.57 15.18
CA THR A 102 6.45 -9.27 15.80
C THR A 102 7.19 -8.15 15.07
N PRO A 103 8.02 -7.35 15.78
CA PRO A 103 8.87 -6.33 15.16
C PRO A 103 9.80 -6.89 14.08
N GLN A 104 10.33 -8.10 14.27
CA GLN A 104 11.21 -8.78 13.33
C GLN A 104 10.44 -9.26 12.08
N GLY A 105 9.18 -9.71 12.24
CA GLY A 105 8.30 -10.09 11.15
C GLY A 105 7.98 -8.94 10.19
N ARG A 106 7.99 -7.69 10.65
CA ARG A 106 7.83 -6.49 9.80
C ARG A 106 8.99 -6.30 8.82
N THR A 107 10.17 -6.82 9.14
CA THR A 107 11.40 -6.62 8.35
C THR A 107 11.62 -7.73 7.32
N LEU A 108 11.09 -8.94 7.56
CA LEU A 108 11.35 -10.15 6.77
C LEU A 108 10.26 -10.48 5.72
N ALA A 109 9.16 -9.74 5.69
CA ALA A 109 7.98 -10.06 4.87
C ALA A 109 8.20 -10.21 3.35
N PRO A 110 9.10 -9.49 2.64
CA PRO A 110 9.13 -9.61 1.18
C PRO A 110 9.91 -10.83 0.66
N LEU A 111 10.54 -11.63 1.52
CA LEU A 111 11.29 -12.83 1.13
C LEU A 111 10.46 -14.13 1.14
N ALA A 112 9.23 -14.10 1.65
CA ALA A 112 8.36 -15.27 1.70
C ALA A 112 7.37 -15.29 0.53
N LEU A 113 7.86 -15.65 -0.67
CA LEU A 113 7.05 -16.36 -1.68
C LEU A 113 7.24 -17.87 -1.43
N PRO A 114 6.19 -18.66 -1.67
CA PRO A 114 5.60 -19.52 -0.67
C PRO A 114 6.54 -20.66 -0.25
N LEU A 115 6.94 -20.69 1.02
CA LEU A 115 7.27 -21.96 1.64
C LEU A 115 5.96 -22.57 2.13
N SER A 116 5.36 -23.34 1.24
CA SER A 116 4.57 -24.50 1.59
C SER A 116 5.27 -25.29 2.70
N CYS A 117 4.65 -25.41 3.88
CA CYS A 117 4.66 -26.61 4.73
C CYS A 117 3.97 -26.38 6.08
N PRO A 118 3.34 -27.42 6.68
CA PRO A 118 2.64 -28.57 6.11
C PRO A 118 1.11 -28.42 6.18
#